data_AF-A0A7H2PPD1-F1
#
_entry.id   AF-A0A7H2PPD1-F1
#
_cell.length_a   1.000
_cell.length_b   1.000
_cell.length_c   1.000
_cell.angle_alpha   90.00
_cell.angle_beta   90.00
_cell.angle_gamma   90.00
#
_symmetry.space_group_name_H-M   'P 1'
#
loop_
_entity.id
_entity.type
_entity.pdbx_description
1 polymer ?
#
loop_
_entity_poly.entity_id
_entity_poly.type
_entity_poly.pdbx_seq_one_letter_code
_entity_poly.pdbx_strand_id
1 'polypeptide(L)'
;MSKPINYTAEQLVFIQENCTLPRKELTETINAKFQTDFSYDQIKGLCTRNKWKTGRTGCFEKGNIPPNKGTKGLTGANKTSFKKGRPTWNARPIGYERICSKDGYVLVKTAEPSVFKQKHRIIWEKEKGPIPEGYVVAFKNMDRTDCRIENLMLMSKANMATYSKLYVKKANSETNETCLLMAQLNTRRSELKRI
;
A
#
# COMPACT_ATOMS: atom_id res chain seq x y z
N MET A 1 36.05 -15.94 -17.93
CA MET A 1 35.16 -16.54 -18.96
C MET A 1 35.34 -18.06 -18.92
N SER A 2 34.26 -18.84 -18.87
CA SER A 2 34.35 -20.31 -18.85
C SER A 2 34.93 -20.83 -20.16
N LYS A 3 35.81 -21.85 -20.10
CA LYS A 3 36.36 -22.50 -21.30
C LYS A 3 35.23 -23.13 -22.12
N PRO A 4 35.25 -23.01 -23.46
CA PRO A 4 34.28 -23.69 -24.31
C PRO A 4 34.50 -25.21 -24.23
N ILE A 5 33.41 -25.94 -24.11
CA ILE A 5 33.42 -27.40 -24.06
C ILE A 5 33.38 -27.89 -25.50
N ASN A 6 34.37 -28.69 -25.87
CA ASN A 6 34.48 -29.28 -27.21
C ASN A 6 33.82 -30.66 -27.19
N TYR A 7 32.81 -30.83 -28.05
CA TYR A 7 32.13 -32.11 -28.26
C TYR A 7 32.61 -32.71 -29.58
N THR A 8 32.84 -34.02 -29.62
CA THR A 8 33.17 -34.72 -30.88
C THR A 8 31.91 -34.86 -31.76
N ALA A 9 32.10 -35.05 -33.06
CA ALA A 9 30.98 -35.24 -33.99
C ALA A 9 30.10 -36.44 -33.59
N GLU A 10 30.71 -37.54 -33.14
CA GLU A 10 30.00 -38.74 -32.67
C GLU A 10 29.16 -38.49 -31.42
N GLN A 11 29.68 -37.70 -30.47
CA GLN A 11 28.93 -37.29 -29.27
C GLN A 11 27.72 -36.41 -29.64
N LEU A 12 27.89 -35.48 -30.58
CA LEU A 12 26.80 -34.62 -31.03
C LEU A 12 25.68 -35.42 -31.70
N VAL A 13 26.02 -36.39 -32.56
CA VAL A 13 25.04 -37.29 -33.20
C VAL A 13 24.29 -38.09 -32.15
N PHE A 14 25.01 -38.67 -31.18
CA PHE A 14 24.38 -39.46 -30.11
C PHE A 14 23.42 -38.63 -29.25
N ILE A 15 23.80 -37.39 -28.89
CA ILE A 15 22.96 -36.48 -28.11
C ILE A 15 21.72 -36.08 -28.89
N GLN A 16 21.85 -35.87 -30.20
CA GLN A 16 20.74 -35.50 -31.07
C GLN A 16 19.72 -36.63 -31.18
N GLU A 17 20.18 -37.87 -31.39
CA GLU A 17 19.33 -39.06 -31.48
C GLU A 17 18.57 -39.33 -30.17
N ASN A 18 19.22 -39.09 -29.02
CA ASN A 18 18.67 -39.38 -27.70
C ASN A 18 18.06 -38.15 -27.01
N CYS A 19 17.80 -37.07 -27.75
CA CYS A 19 17.38 -35.79 -27.16
C CYS A 19 16.00 -35.78 -26.49
N THR A 20 15.20 -36.84 -26.69
CA THR A 20 13.89 -37.06 -26.07
C THR A 20 13.99 -37.49 -24.60
N LEU A 21 15.11 -38.11 -24.21
CA LEU A 21 15.33 -38.57 -22.83
C LEU A 21 15.38 -37.40 -21.83
N PRO A 22 14.97 -37.61 -20.56
CA PRO A 22 15.24 -36.67 -19.49
C PRO A 22 16.71 -36.26 -19.45
N ARG A 23 16.97 -34.96 -19.25
CA ARG A 23 18.35 -34.42 -19.31
C ARG A 23 19.32 -35.08 -18.34
N LYS A 24 18.82 -35.53 -17.20
CA LYS A 24 19.61 -36.24 -16.20
C LYS A 24 20.08 -37.60 -16.75
N GLU A 25 19.13 -38.40 -17.23
CA GLU A 25 19.39 -39.72 -17.85
C GLU A 25 20.25 -39.59 -19.12
N LEU A 26 20.03 -38.57 -19.95
CA LEU A 26 20.86 -38.30 -21.13
C LEU A 26 22.33 -38.00 -20.77
N THR A 27 22.56 -37.32 -19.64
CA THR A 27 23.91 -37.02 -19.15
C THR A 27 24.60 -38.27 -18.60
N GLU A 28 23.85 -39.12 -17.90
CA GLU A 28 24.37 -40.39 -17.39
C GLU A 28 24.72 -41.35 -18.54
N THR A 29 23.88 -41.46 -19.57
CA THR A 29 24.10 -42.36 -20.71
C THR A 29 25.26 -41.94 -21.60
N ILE A 30 25.47 -40.64 -21.84
CA ILE A 30 26.63 -40.17 -22.62
C ILE A 30 27.95 -40.38 -21.87
N ASN A 31 27.96 -40.09 -20.58
CA ASN A 31 29.15 -40.26 -19.73
C ASN A 31 29.54 -41.73 -19.64
N ALA A 32 28.55 -42.63 -19.50
CA ALA A 32 28.80 -44.07 -19.52
C ALA A 32 29.31 -44.58 -20.88
N LYS A 33 28.76 -44.09 -22.00
CA LYS A 33 29.09 -44.57 -23.35
C LYS A 33 30.45 -44.09 -23.85
N PHE A 34 30.80 -42.83 -23.58
CA PHE A 34 32.03 -42.20 -24.09
C PHE A 34 33.11 -42.03 -23.02
N GLN A 35 32.87 -42.53 -21.79
CA GLN A 35 33.78 -42.38 -20.64
C GLN A 35 34.16 -40.92 -20.39
N THR A 36 33.16 -40.04 -20.43
CA THR A 36 33.30 -38.59 -20.24
C THR A 36 32.69 -38.14 -18.93
N ASP A 37 33.09 -36.95 -18.45
CA ASP A 37 32.56 -36.33 -17.24
C ASP A 37 31.78 -35.04 -17.55
N PHE A 38 30.80 -35.11 -18.46
CA PHE A 38 29.95 -33.95 -18.74
C PHE A 38 28.99 -33.68 -17.58
N SER A 39 28.83 -32.42 -17.21
CA SER A 39 27.84 -31.97 -16.23
C SER A 39 26.46 -31.78 -16.87
N TYR A 40 25.43 -31.97 -16.07
CA TYR A 40 24.02 -31.74 -16.44
C TYR A 40 23.81 -30.39 -17.14
N ASP A 41 24.41 -29.31 -16.62
CA ASP A 41 24.24 -27.97 -17.18
C ASP A 41 24.92 -27.81 -18.55
N GLN A 42 25.99 -28.55 -18.79
CA GLN A 42 26.71 -28.55 -20.07
C GLN A 42 25.86 -29.18 -21.18
N ILE A 43 25.28 -30.35 -20.90
CA ILE A 43 24.37 -31.06 -21.81
C ILE A 43 23.05 -30.28 -21.99
N LYS A 44 22.49 -29.75 -20.89
CA LYS A 44 21.29 -28.89 -20.94
C LYS A 44 21.54 -27.65 -21.81
N GLY A 45 22.67 -26.97 -21.62
CA GLY A 45 23.05 -25.78 -22.39
C GLY A 45 23.23 -26.09 -23.88
N LEU A 46 23.94 -27.18 -24.20
CA LEU A 46 24.14 -27.64 -25.58
C LEU A 46 22.80 -27.89 -26.29
N CYS A 47 21.93 -28.68 -25.65
CA CYS A 47 20.65 -29.05 -26.26
C CYS A 47 19.68 -27.87 -26.37
N THR A 48 19.77 -26.90 -25.46
CA THR A 48 19.00 -25.65 -25.53
C THR A 48 19.46 -24.81 -26.73
N ARG A 49 20.77 -24.63 -26.92
CA ARG A 49 21.35 -23.89 -28.05
C ARG A 49 21.00 -24.53 -29.41
N ASN A 50 21.00 -25.86 -29.47
CA ASN A 50 20.68 -26.61 -30.69
C ASN A 50 19.18 -26.90 -30.88
N LYS A 51 18.32 -26.39 -30.01
CA LYS A 51 16.85 -26.61 -30.04
C LYS A 51 16.42 -28.08 -30.01
N TRP A 52 17.24 -28.96 -29.46
CA TRP A 52 16.94 -30.39 -29.30
C TRP A 52 16.03 -30.62 -28.10
N LYS A 53 14.73 -30.41 -28.26
CA LYS A 53 13.74 -30.46 -27.16
C LYS A 53 13.33 -31.90 -26.82
N THR A 54 13.03 -32.14 -25.54
CA THR A 54 12.56 -33.45 -25.03
C THR A 54 11.09 -33.76 -25.35
N GLY A 55 10.43 -32.94 -26.18
CA GLY A 55 8.99 -33.06 -26.47
C GLY A 55 8.04 -32.58 -25.36
N ARG A 56 8.55 -32.32 -24.14
CA ARG A 56 7.76 -31.76 -23.03
C ARG A 56 7.51 -30.27 -23.24
N THR A 57 6.25 -29.85 -23.21
CA THR A 57 5.84 -28.45 -23.34
C THR A 57 5.87 -27.68 -22.02
N GLY A 58 5.83 -28.38 -20.88
CA GLY A 58 5.73 -27.78 -19.55
C GLY A 58 4.33 -27.24 -19.22
N CYS A 59 3.36 -27.43 -20.13
CA CYS A 59 1.97 -27.08 -19.93
C CYS A 59 1.20 -28.28 -19.39
N PHE A 60 0.21 -28.04 -18.53
CA PHE A 60 -0.77 -29.06 -18.19
C PHE A 60 -1.67 -29.36 -19.40
N GLU A 61 -2.02 -30.63 -19.57
CA GLU A 61 -2.93 -31.04 -20.64
C GLU A 61 -4.32 -30.43 -20.45
N LYS A 62 -5.00 -30.15 -21.56
CA LYS A 62 -6.35 -29.57 -21.55
C LYS A 62 -7.30 -30.57 -20.88
N GLY A 63 -7.89 -30.18 -19.75
CA GLY A 63 -8.74 -31.04 -18.93
C GLY A 63 -8.09 -31.54 -17.64
N ASN A 64 -6.81 -31.25 -17.41
CA ASN A 64 -6.16 -31.58 -16.16
C ASN A 64 -6.83 -30.86 -14.98
N ILE A 65 -7.27 -31.63 -13.99
CA ILE A 65 -7.89 -31.13 -12.76
C ILE A 65 -6.79 -31.03 -11.70
N PRO A 66 -6.45 -29.81 -11.22
CA PRO A 66 -5.49 -29.67 -10.13
C PRO A 66 -5.95 -30.46 -8.89
N PRO A 67 -5.03 -31.06 -8.13
CA PRO A 67 -5.36 -31.82 -6.91
C PRO A 67 -6.12 -30.97 -5.88
N ASN A 68 -5.97 -29.64 -5.96
CA ASN A 68 -6.59 -28.69 -5.05
C ASN A 68 -7.96 -28.19 -5.56
N LYS A 69 -8.47 -28.67 -6.71
CA LYS A 69 -9.77 -28.26 -7.24
C LYS A 69 -10.87 -28.71 -6.27
N GLY A 70 -11.72 -27.79 -5.84
CA GLY A 70 -12.77 -28.05 -4.85
C GLY A 70 -12.29 -28.00 -3.39
N THR A 71 -10.99 -27.81 -3.13
CA THR A 71 -10.43 -27.70 -1.77
C THR A 71 -10.37 -26.26 -1.23
N LYS A 72 -11.07 -25.32 -1.88
CA LYS A 72 -11.17 -23.94 -1.40
C LYS A 72 -11.94 -23.95 -0.07
N GLY A 73 -11.22 -23.80 1.03
CA GLY A 73 -11.78 -23.90 2.39
C GLY A 73 -11.57 -25.25 3.10
N LEU A 74 -10.80 -26.18 2.52
CA LEU A 74 -10.47 -27.47 3.17
C LEU A 74 -9.63 -27.29 4.45
N THR A 75 -8.88 -26.19 4.53
CA THR A 75 -8.41 -25.65 5.81
C THR A 75 -9.53 -24.81 6.42
N GLY A 76 -10.42 -25.46 7.17
CA GLY A 76 -11.41 -24.77 7.98
C GLY A 76 -10.75 -23.74 8.92
N ALA A 77 -11.57 -22.89 9.54
CA ALA A 77 -11.09 -21.89 10.50
C ALA A 77 -10.18 -22.55 11.56
N ASN A 78 -8.89 -22.27 11.51
CA ASN A 78 -7.90 -22.77 12.45
C ASN A 78 -7.86 -21.92 13.73
N LYS A 79 -7.05 -22.30 14.72
CA LYS A 79 -6.90 -21.56 16.00
C LYS A 79 -6.59 -20.06 15.81
N THR A 80 -5.90 -19.70 14.73
CA THR A 80 -5.51 -18.33 14.37
C THR A 80 -6.53 -17.58 13.52
N SER A 81 -7.61 -18.23 13.09
CA SER A 81 -8.64 -17.60 12.27
C SER A 81 -9.46 -16.60 13.07
N PHE A 82 -9.83 -15.49 12.43
CA PHE A 82 -10.70 -14.49 13.05
C PHE A 82 -12.09 -15.07 13.27
N LYS A 83 -12.55 -15.01 14.53
CA LYS A 83 -13.93 -15.39 14.88
C LYS A 83 -14.85 -14.20 14.64
N LYS A 84 -15.99 -14.43 13.99
CA LYS A 84 -17.03 -13.41 13.80
C LYS A 84 -17.43 -12.83 15.15
N GLY A 85 -17.47 -11.51 15.27
CA GLY A 85 -17.84 -10.80 16.51
C GLY A 85 -16.71 -10.63 17.54
N ARG A 86 -15.51 -11.19 17.30
CA ARG A 86 -14.37 -10.93 18.19
C ARG A 86 -13.88 -9.49 17.97
N PRO A 87 -13.83 -8.64 19.01
CA PRO A 87 -13.26 -7.30 18.88
C PRO A 87 -11.77 -7.42 18.54
N THR A 88 -11.26 -6.45 17.78
CA THR A 88 -9.83 -6.40 17.50
C THR A 88 -9.06 -6.16 18.80
N TRP A 89 -7.85 -6.72 18.91
CA TRP A 89 -7.01 -6.57 20.11
C TRP A 89 -6.64 -5.11 20.40
N ASN A 90 -6.68 -4.25 19.38
CA ASN A 90 -6.45 -2.81 19.46
C ASN A 90 -7.75 -2.00 19.54
N ALA A 91 -8.90 -2.64 19.80
CA ALA A 91 -10.16 -1.94 20.00
C ALA A 91 -10.03 -0.98 21.19
N ARG A 92 -10.39 0.28 20.95
CA ARG A 92 -10.38 1.34 21.96
C ARG A 92 -11.82 1.70 22.35
N PRO A 93 -12.08 2.08 23.60
CA PRO A 93 -13.41 2.50 24.04
C PRO A 93 -13.85 3.79 23.34
N ILE A 94 -15.16 4.05 23.30
CA ILE A 94 -15.72 5.35 22.91
C ILE A 94 -15.15 6.43 23.85
N GLY A 95 -14.81 7.60 23.31
CA GLY A 95 -14.10 8.65 24.03
C GLY A 95 -12.57 8.56 23.97
N TYR A 96 -12.00 7.48 23.44
CA TYR A 96 -10.56 7.39 23.25
C TYR A 96 -10.03 8.50 22.34
N GLU A 97 -9.03 9.23 22.84
CA GLU A 97 -8.36 10.29 22.11
C GLU A 97 -7.04 9.81 21.49
N ARG A 98 -6.76 10.28 20.28
CA ARG A 98 -5.46 10.07 19.63
C ARG A 98 -5.09 11.25 18.76
N ILE A 99 -3.79 11.47 18.58
CA ILE A 99 -3.27 12.44 17.62
C ILE A 99 -3.19 11.77 16.23
N CYS A 100 -3.71 12.44 15.21
CA CYS A 100 -3.59 11.99 13.82
C CYS A 100 -2.13 12.13 13.36
N SER A 101 -1.45 11.02 13.02
CA SER A 101 -0.05 11.07 12.58
C SER A 101 0.16 11.86 11.28
N LYS A 102 -0.88 11.98 10.43
CA LYS A 102 -0.80 12.72 9.16
C LYS A 102 -1.06 14.22 9.34
N ASP A 103 -2.10 14.56 10.08
CA ASP A 103 -2.61 15.94 10.16
C ASP A 103 -2.38 16.60 11.52
N GLY A 104 -1.86 15.90 12.52
CA GLY A 104 -1.59 16.46 13.86
C GLY A 104 -2.83 16.82 14.71
N TYR A 105 -4.05 16.63 14.20
CA TYR A 105 -5.27 16.91 14.98
C TYR A 105 -5.56 15.84 16.03
N VAL A 106 -6.13 16.27 17.16
CA VAL A 106 -6.71 15.37 18.16
C VAL A 106 -8.05 14.83 17.64
N LEU A 107 -8.16 13.50 17.60
CA LEU A 107 -9.35 12.74 17.19
C LEU A 107 -9.93 12.04 18.41
N VAL A 108 -11.26 12.09 18.56
CA VAL A 108 -12.02 11.38 19.60
C VAL A 108 -12.86 10.29 18.94
N LYS A 109 -12.81 9.07 19.48
CA LYS A 109 -13.68 7.98 19.02
C LYS A 109 -15.13 8.28 19.44
N THR A 110 -16.03 8.47 18.49
CA THR A 110 -17.43 8.83 18.75
C THR A 110 -18.38 7.65 18.61
N ALA A 111 -18.07 6.68 17.74
CA ALA A 111 -18.91 5.50 17.55
C ALA A 111 -18.11 4.26 17.13
N GLU A 112 -18.73 3.09 17.26
CA GLU A 112 -18.19 1.80 16.83
C GLU A 112 -18.47 1.53 15.34
N PRO A 113 -17.62 0.72 14.66
CA PRO A 113 -16.40 0.09 15.16
C PRO A 113 -15.19 1.04 15.27
N SER A 114 -15.09 2.05 14.40
CA SER A 114 -13.93 2.96 14.34
C SER A 114 -14.28 4.34 13.75
N VAL A 115 -15.34 4.97 14.24
CA VAL A 115 -15.71 6.33 13.82
C VAL A 115 -15.01 7.34 14.72
N PHE A 116 -14.12 8.14 14.14
CA PHE A 116 -13.39 9.21 14.81
C PHE A 116 -13.82 10.58 14.29
N LYS A 117 -14.06 11.52 15.19
CA LYS A 117 -14.30 12.93 14.88
C LYS A 117 -13.20 13.80 15.46
N GLN A 118 -12.97 14.97 14.86
CA GLN A 118 -11.97 15.92 15.35
C GLN A 118 -12.45 16.59 16.64
N LYS A 119 -11.60 16.60 17.68
CA LYS A 119 -11.93 17.11 19.01
C LYS A 119 -12.39 18.57 18.99
N HIS A 120 -11.69 19.41 18.25
CA HIS A 120 -12.03 20.83 18.13
C HIS A 120 -13.42 21.08 17.52
N ARG A 121 -13.89 20.22 16.59
CA ARG A 121 -15.25 20.33 16.05
C ARG A 121 -16.29 19.92 17.07
N ILE A 122 -16.04 18.84 17.83
CA ILE A 122 -16.94 18.37 18.89
C ILE A 122 -17.11 19.46 19.96
N ILE A 123 -16.00 20.07 20.39
CA ILE A 123 -16.03 21.15 21.39
C ILE A 123 -16.74 22.38 20.85
N TRP A 124 -16.49 22.77 19.60
CA TRP A 124 -17.20 23.86 18.95
C TRP A 124 -18.71 23.59 18.90
N GLU A 125 -19.12 22.42 18.41
CA GLU A 125 -20.53 22.03 18.28
C GLU A 125 -21.25 22.01 19.63
N LYS A 126 -20.56 21.61 20.70
CA LYS A 126 -21.10 21.59 22.06
C LYS A 126 -21.34 22.99 22.63
N GLU A 127 -20.41 23.92 22.43
CA GLU A 127 -20.45 25.25 23.08
C GLU A 127 -21.14 26.33 22.21
N LYS A 128 -20.93 26.29 20.89
CA LYS A 128 -21.38 27.33 19.94
C LYS A 128 -22.48 26.86 19.00
N GLY A 129 -22.79 25.57 18.98
CA GLY A 129 -23.77 24.97 18.07
C GLY A 129 -23.17 24.49 16.75
N PRO A 130 -24.02 24.01 15.81
CA PRO A 130 -23.58 23.31 14.61
C PRO A 130 -22.70 24.17 13.70
N ILE A 131 -21.67 23.56 13.10
CA ILE A 131 -20.81 24.23 12.12
C ILE A 131 -21.58 24.35 10.81
N PRO A 132 -21.86 25.58 10.31
CA PRO A 132 -22.61 25.74 9.06
C PRO A 132 -21.85 25.20 7.84
N GLU A 133 -22.58 24.84 6.79
CA GLU A 133 -21.95 24.37 5.56
C GLU A 133 -21.04 25.45 4.95
N GLY A 134 -19.86 25.05 4.51
CA GLY A 134 -18.87 25.98 3.97
C GLY A 134 -18.03 26.69 5.03
N TYR A 135 -18.18 26.38 6.32
CA TYR A 135 -17.33 26.87 7.40
C TYR A 135 -16.37 25.80 7.92
N VAL A 136 -15.29 26.27 8.53
CA VAL A 136 -14.20 25.47 9.08
C VAL A 136 -13.80 26.09 10.43
N VAL A 137 -13.44 25.25 11.40
CA VAL A 137 -12.91 25.69 12.69
C VAL A 137 -11.39 25.81 12.57
N ALA A 138 -10.87 27.01 12.81
CA ALA A 138 -9.45 27.34 12.82
C ALA A 138 -8.95 27.53 14.25
N PHE A 139 -7.65 27.27 14.46
CA PHE A 139 -6.95 27.48 15.73
C PHE A 139 -6.26 28.84 15.70
N LYS A 140 -6.45 29.68 16.72
CA LYS A 140 -5.84 31.02 16.81
C LYS A 140 -4.34 30.94 17.10
N ASN A 141 -3.89 30.03 17.95
CA ASN A 141 -2.49 29.84 18.31
C ASN A 141 -1.70 28.88 17.39
N MET A 142 -2.32 28.39 16.30
CA MET A 142 -1.79 27.34 15.39
C MET A 142 -1.56 25.95 16.00
N ASP A 143 -1.72 25.77 17.31
CA ASP A 143 -1.57 24.49 17.98
C ASP A 143 -2.84 23.65 17.81
N ARG A 144 -2.70 22.53 17.09
CA ARG A 144 -3.79 21.60 16.78
C ARG A 144 -4.21 20.73 17.96
N THR A 145 -3.47 20.80 19.07
CA THR A 145 -3.74 20.08 20.31
C THR A 145 -4.55 20.91 21.31
N ASP A 146 -4.40 22.24 21.28
CA ASP A 146 -5.14 23.16 22.15
C ASP A 146 -6.57 23.38 21.64
N CYS A 147 -7.47 22.52 22.12
CA CYS A 147 -8.88 22.54 21.73
C CYS A 147 -9.77 23.38 22.67
N ARG A 148 -9.22 24.34 23.42
CA ARG A 148 -10.03 25.27 24.24
C ARG A 148 -10.90 26.14 23.33
N ILE A 149 -12.16 26.36 23.71
CA ILE A 149 -13.12 27.10 22.88
C ILE A 149 -12.65 28.52 22.53
N GLU A 150 -11.93 29.17 23.45
CA GLU A 150 -11.35 30.52 23.28
C GLU A 150 -10.31 30.59 22.16
N ASN A 151 -9.58 29.49 21.95
CA ASN A 151 -8.57 29.34 20.90
C ASN A 151 -9.17 28.95 19.54
N LEU A 152 -10.46 28.60 19.50
CA LEU A 152 -11.13 28.21 18.26
C LEU A 152 -11.85 29.40 17.64
N MET A 153 -11.81 29.48 16.31
CA MET A 153 -12.49 30.51 15.53
C MET A 153 -13.18 29.88 14.33
N LEU A 154 -14.43 30.28 14.07
CA LEU A 154 -15.17 29.87 12.90
C LEU A 154 -14.77 30.73 11.68
N MET A 155 -14.39 30.08 10.60
CA MET A 155 -13.92 30.73 9.37
C MET A 155 -14.66 30.15 8.17
N SER A 156 -15.10 30.98 7.23
CA SER A 156 -15.62 30.47 5.95
C SER A 156 -14.49 29.89 5.11
N LYS A 157 -14.82 28.99 4.17
CA LYS A 157 -13.85 28.48 3.18
C LYS A 157 -13.20 29.61 2.36
N ALA A 158 -13.94 30.69 2.07
CA ALA A 158 -13.42 31.86 1.35
C ALA A 158 -12.38 32.64 2.19
N ASN A 159 -12.65 32.80 3.49
CA ASN A 159 -11.69 33.42 4.42
C ASN A 159 -10.42 32.57 4.49
N MET A 160 -10.56 31.23 4.58
CA MET A 160 -9.42 30.32 4.61
C MET A 160 -8.62 30.30 3.29
N ALA A 161 -9.28 30.47 2.14
CA ALA A 161 -8.60 30.61 0.85
C ALA A 161 -7.76 31.90 0.80
N THR A 162 -8.32 33.01 1.29
CA THR A 162 -7.61 34.30 1.40
C THR A 162 -6.44 34.20 2.38
N TYR A 163 -6.65 33.55 3.53
CA TYR A 163 -5.62 33.25 4.51
C TYR A 163 -4.47 32.45 3.91
N SER A 164 -4.80 31.35 3.21
CA SER A 164 -3.83 30.48 2.54
C SER A 164 -2.92 31.24 1.57
N LYS A 165 -3.53 32.16 0.80
CA LYS A 165 -2.82 32.94 -0.23
C LYS A 165 -1.91 34.02 0.34
N LEU A 166 -2.34 34.74 1.37
CA LEU A 166 -1.69 35.99 1.79
C LEU A 166 -0.95 35.92 3.12
N TYR A 167 -1.37 35.03 4.03
CA TYR A 167 -1.01 35.11 5.43
C TYR A 167 -0.28 33.88 5.98
N VAL A 168 -0.27 32.73 5.28
CA VAL A 168 0.43 31.51 5.74
C VAL A 168 1.90 31.75 6.09
N LYS A 169 2.61 32.56 5.30
CA LYS A 169 4.03 32.86 5.56
C LYS A 169 4.25 33.86 6.71
N LYS A 170 3.20 34.59 7.11
CA LYS A 170 3.25 35.63 8.15
C LYS A 170 2.72 35.15 9.50
N ALA A 171 2.00 34.04 9.50
CA ALA A 171 1.38 33.46 10.68
C ALA A 171 2.43 32.76 11.54
N ASN A 172 2.44 33.11 12.83
CA ASN A 172 3.12 32.40 13.90
C ASN A 172 2.13 32.19 15.08
N SER A 173 2.56 31.58 16.18
CA SER A 173 1.68 31.30 17.33
C SER A 173 1.02 32.54 17.94
N GLU A 174 1.63 33.72 17.80
CA GLU A 174 1.14 34.99 18.37
C GLU A 174 0.35 35.82 17.36
N THR A 175 0.74 35.82 16.08
CA THR A 175 0.20 36.68 15.01
C THR A 175 -0.91 36.01 14.22
N ASN A 176 -1.10 34.70 14.36
CA ASN A 176 -2.04 33.95 13.55
C ASN A 176 -3.50 34.38 13.77
N GLU A 177 -3.90 34.75 15.00
CA GLU A 177 -5.23 35.33 15.24
C GLU A 177 -5.44 36.60 14.40
N THR A 178 -4.47 37.50 14.40
CA THR A 178 -4.51 38.73 13.60
C THR A 178 -4.54 38.43 12.11
N CYS A 179 -3.78 37.43 11.65
CA CYS A 179 -3.79 36.99 10.26
C CYS A 179 -5.15 36.42 9.82
N LEU A 180 -5.82 35.65 10.68
CA LEU A 180 -7.16 35.14 10.43
C LEU A 180 -8.18 36.29 10.31
N LEU A 181 -8.14 37.25 11.22
CA LEU A 181 -9.00 38.44 11.18
C LEU A 181 -8.76 39.29 9.93
N MET A 182 -7.50 39.50 9.55
CA MET A 182 -7.14 40.23 8.33
C MET A 182 -7.62 39.50 7.06
N ALA A 183 -7.65 38.17 7.08
CA ALA A 183 -8.24 37.39 5.99
C ALA A 183 -9.76 37.62 5.90
N GLN A 184 -10.48 37.60 7.02
CA GLN A 184 -11.92 37.90 7.05
C GLN A 184 -12.22 39.30 6.48
N LEU A 185 -11.47 40.32 6.92
CA LEU A 185 -11.62 41.70 6.45
C LEU A 185 -11.38 41.82 4.94
N ASN A 186 -10.35 41.16 4.42
CA ASN A 186 -10.04 41.19 3.00
C ASN A 186 -11.07 40.46 2.14
N THR A 187 -11.54 39.30 2.59
CA THR A 187 -12.64 38.58 1.92
C THR A 187 -13.87 39.46 1.86
N ARG A 188 -14.27 40.06 2.99
CA ARG A 188 -15.43 40.96 3.06
C ARG A 188 -15.29 42.19 2.16
N ARG A 189 -14.10 42.82 2.16
CA ARG A 189 -13.79 43.95 1.27
C ARG A 189 -13.92 43.55 -0.20
N SER A 190 -13.48 42.35 -0.57
CA SER A 190 -13.59 41.86 -1.95
C SER A 190 -15.03 41.56 -2.35
N GLU A 191 -15.86 41.06 -1.43
CA GLU A 191 -17.29 40.83 -1.68
C GLU A 191 -18.02 42.13 -1.97
N LEU A 192 -17.77 43.17 -1.17
CA LEU A 192 -18.41 44.48 -1.33
C LEU A 192 -18.04 45.18 -2.65
N LYS A 193 -16.82 45.00 -3.15
CA LYS A 193 -16.38 45.56 -4.44
C LYS A 193 -17.00 44.89 -5.68
N ARG A 194 -17.62 43.72 -5.50
CA ARG A 194 -18.27 42.97 -6.60
C ARG A 194 -19.74 43.36 -6.81
N ILE A 195 -20.30 44.11 -5.86
CA ILE A 195 -21.61 44.75 -5.93
C ILE A 195 -21.44 46.07 -6.68
#